data_AF-A0A4Z1GGI6-F1
#
_entry.id   AF-A0A4Z1GGI6-F1
#
_cell.length_a   1.000
_cell.length_b   1.000
_cell.length_c   1.000
_cell.angle_alpha   90.00
_cell.angle_beta   90.00
_cell.angle_gamma   90.00
#
_symmetry.space_group_name_H-M   'P 1'
#
loop_
_entity.id
_entity.type
_entity.pdbx_description
1 polymer ?
#
loop_
_entity_poly.entity_id
_entity_poly.type
_entity_poly.pdbx_seq_one_letter_code
_entity_poly.pdbx_strand_id
1 'polypeptide(L)'
;MVFIPGDNKVQIPELADTEGPPAYTLYDTPAPSTISGSSYPPDSSSLPPTPSSSSPSTSTPNIPISNAVSSSRSVSLSGPLKILESVSGSSSVTLYHHVTVCGPVKASAKIVLYDHVTVSDDVRSSSSISLDGGAGKGGVVIMGTVKSSSSIEMRGNVYVQGDVKSSSKVLLEGIGGLVRVGGKVDTSGQVTIRGGVEVGNVESSGKIIVESLEKQRIVLGDLQSRGGMEIEGDVEIRNELKASGNVKINGKLHVHGNFTVHGNVKVQAGSELIVNGRRTIHGKMENA
;
A
#
# COMPACT_ATOMS: atom_id res chain seq x y z
N MET A 1 -19.60 13.78 -65.86
CA MET A 1 -18.76 15.00 -65.83
C MET A 1 -18.59 15.36 -64.37
N VAL A 2 -17.34 15.47 -63.88
CA VAL A 2 -16.92 16.30 -62.71
C VAL A 2 -17.35 15.79 -61.32
N PHE A 3 -16.51 15.65 -60.28
CA PHE A 3 -15.06 15.72 -60.03
C PHE A 3 -14.84 15.02 -58.67
N ILE A 4 -13.81 14.19 -58.52
CA ILE A 4 -13.38 13.61 -57.22
C ILE A 4 -12.18 14.42 -56.73
N PRO A 5 -12.20 15.05 -55.54
CA PRO A 5 -11.01 15.66 -54.96
C PRO A 5 -10.27 14.68 -54.03
N GLY A 6 -9.12 14.22 -54.51
CA GLY A 6 -7.79 14.35 -53.89
C GLY A 6 -7.57 13.96 -52.42
N ASP A 7 -6.84 12.86 -52.24
CA ASP A 7 -5.78 12.59 -51.24
C ASP A 7 -5.55 13.64 -50.14
N ASN A 8 -6.09 13.40 -48.95
CA ASN A 8 -5.59 13.97 -47.70
C ASN A 8 -4.67 12.94 -47.01
N LYS A 9 -3.39 12.94 -47.40
CA LYS A 9 -2.33 12.29 -46.62
C LYS A 9 -2.09 13.13 -45.36
N VAL A 10 -2.54 12.62 -44.22
CA VAL A 10 -2.18 13.16 -42.91
C VAL A 10 -0.68 12.91 -42.70
N GLN A 11 0.05 14.00 -42.52
CA GLN A 11 1.48 14.06 -42.25
C GLN A 11 1.77 13.41 -40.89
N ILE A 12 2.56 12.33 -40.89
CA ILE A 12 3.07 11.67 -39.68
C ILE A 12 4.24 12.54 -39.16
N PRO A 13 4.25 12.96 -37.89
CA PRO A 13 5.39 13.69 -37.33
C PRO A 13 6.63 12.80 -37.27
N GLU A 14 7.74 13.34 -37.76
CA GLU A 14 9.08 12.77 -37.78
C GLU A 14 9.54 12.45 -36.34
N LEU A 15 9.84 11.17 -36.08
CA LEU A 15 10.38 10.68 -34.82
C LEU A 15 11.82 11.21 -34.70
N ALA A 16 12.06 12.05 -33.70
CA ALA A 16 13.39 12.52 -33.36
C ALA A 16 14.30 11.35 -32.98
N ASP A 17 15.49 11.36 -33.59
CA ASP A 17 16.55 10.39 -33.43
C ASP A 17 16.92 10.14 -31.95
N THR A 18 16.95 8.86 -31.59
CA THR A 18 17.47 8.35 -30.32
C THR A 18 18.99 8.53 -30.27
N GLU A 19 19.45 9.56 -29.56
CA GLU A 19 20.85 9.68 -29.15
C GLU A 19 21.14 8.65 -28.04
N GLY A 20 21.93 7.63 -28.35
CA GLY A 20 22.44 6.68 -27.37
C GLY A 20 23.42 7.35 -26.39
N PRO A 21 23.59 6.83 -25.17
CA PRO A 21 24.50 7.41 -24.19
C PRO A 21 25.96 7.37 -24.69
N PRO A 22 26.79 8.39 -24.40
CA PRO A 22 28.16 8.46 -24.89
C PRO A 22 29.04 7.34 -24.32
N ALA A 23 29.98 6.88 -25.15
CA ALA A 23 30.92 5.81 -24.83
C ALA A 23 31.87 6.21 -23.68
N TYR A 24 32.06 5.30 -22.72
CA TYR A 24 33.05 5.44 -21.66
C TYR A 24 34.47 5.36 -22.23
N THR A 25 35.27 6.40 -22.03
CA THR A 25 36.73 6.35 -22.27
C THR A 25 37.49 6.04 -20.99
N LEU A 26 38.53 5.22 -21.15
CA LEU A 26 39.38 4.62 -20.13
C LEU A 26 40.60 5.53 -19.87
N TYR A 27 40.95 5.74 -18.59
CA TYR A 27 42.22 6.25 -18.03
C TYR A 27 42.84 7.55 -18.59
N ASP A 28 43.08 8.49 -17.68
CA ASP A 28 44.27 9.34 -17.78
C ASP A 28 44.94 9.49 -16.40
N THR A 29 46.11 8.88 -16.28
CA THR A 29 47.09 9.01 -15.19
C THR A 29 48.02 10.18 -15.48
N PRO A 30 48.25 11.13 -14.55
CA PRO A 30 49.32 12.09 -14.72
C PRO A 30 50.69 11.46 -14.39
N ALA A 31 51.61 11.54 -15.36
CA ALA A 31 53.02 11.23 -15.24
C ALA A 31 53.78 12.26 -14.34
N PRO A 32 54.95 11.90 -13.77
CA PRO A 32 55.64 12.71 -12.78
C PRO A 32 56.63 13.71 -13.41
N SER A 33 56.69 14.93 -12.86
CA SER A 33 57.69 15.93 -13.21
C SER A 33 58.94 15.78 -12.32
N THR A 34 60.06 15.47 -12.95
CA THR A 34 61.42 15.50 -12.40
C THR A 34 61.97 16.92 -12.34
N ILE A 35 62.54 17.35 -11.20
CA ILE A 35 63.62 18.36 -11.16
C ILE A 35 64.70 17.90 -10.15
N SER A 36 65.93 17.87 -10.66
CA SER A 36 67.19 17.51 -10.00
C SER A 36 67.79 18.67 -9.20
N GLY A 37 68.59 18.37 -8.15
CA GLY A 37 69.52 19.35 -7.57
C GLY A 37 70.08 19.08 -6.16
N SER A 38 71.00 18.12 -6.05
CA SER A 38 72.17 18.01 -5.12
C SER A 38 72.23 18.74 -3.75
N SER A 39 72.49 17.97 -2.67
CA SER A 39 73.78 17.88 -1.93
C SER A 39 73.69 17.74 -0.38
N TYR A 40 74.33 16.67 0.13
CA TYR A 40 74.79 16.31 1.50
C TYR A 40 73.82 16.07 2.70
N PRO A 41 74.07 15.03 3.55
CA PRO A 41 73.35 14.70 4.81
C PRO A 41 74.19 15.12 6.06
N PRO A 42 73.89 14.73 7.33
CA PRO A 42 72.70 14.13 7.96
C PRO A 42 72.19 14.95 9.19
N ASP A 43 71.28 14.35 9.96
CA ASP A 43 70.97 14.55 11.38
C ASP A 43 69.66 15.21 11.83
N SER A 44 69.11 14.55 12.85
CA SER A 44 68.07 14.94 13.81
C SER A 44 66.60 14.74 13.43
N SER A 45 66.10 13.56 13.82
CA SER A 45 64.85 13.37 14.59
C SER A 45 63.89 14.56 14.71
N SER A 46 62.79 14.53 13.96
CA SER A 46 61.40 14.76 14.45
C SER A 46 60.46 14.99 13.27
N LEU A 47 59.73 13.94 12.85
CA LEU A 47 58.55 14.11 12.00
C LEU A 47 57.38 14.61 12.87
N PRO A 48 56.62 15.63 12.45
CA PRO A 48 55.38 16.00 13.11
C PRO A 48 54.32 14.89 12.87
N PRO A 49 53.39 14.66 13.81
CA PRO A 49 52.36 13.65 13.62
C PRO A 49 51.47 14.02 12.43
N THR A 50 51.26 13.06 11.54
CA THR A 50 50.27 13.13 10.47
C THR A 50 48.89 13.42 11.05
N PRO A 51 48.08 14.33 10.48
CA PRO A 51 46.71 14.50 10.92
C PRO A 51 45.97 13.17 10.69
N SER A 52 45.52 12.55 11.78
CA SER A 52 44.64 11.39 11.72
C SER A 52 43.42 11.74 10.89
N SER A 53 43.26 11.10 9.73
CA SER A 53 42.03 11.12 8.97
C SER A 53 40.94 10.49 9.83
N SER A 54 40.17 11.32 10.53
CA SER A 54 38.92 10.90 11.12
C SER A 54 38.00 10.51 9.98
N SER A 55 37.84 9.19 9.76
CA SER A 55 36.72 8.66 9.01
C SER A 55 35.45 9.32 9.57
N PRO A 56 34.54 9.86 8.74
CA PRO A 56 33.29 10.38 9.25
C PRO A 56 32.58 9.21 9.94
N SER A 57 32.48 9.28 11.27
CA SER A 57 31.60 8.39 12.00
C SER A 57 30.20 8.68 11.47
N THR A 58 29.66 7.75 10.70
CA THR A 58 28.22 7.71 10.42
C THR A 58 27.55 7.49 11.77
N SER A 59 27.22 8.58 12.47
CA SER A 59 26.35 8.54 13.62
C SER A 59 25.01 8.01 13.14
N THR A 60 24.78 6.71 13.32
CA THR A 60 23.43 6.18 13.30
C THR A 60 22.64 7.02 14.31
N PRO A 61 21.60 7.75 13.92
CA PRO A 61 20.83 8.54 14.86
C PRO A 61 20.34 7.62 15.98
N ASN A 62 20.68 7.95 17.22
CA ASN A 62 20.24 7.19 18.39
C ASN A 62 18.74 7.37 18.55
N ILE A 63 17.94 6.51 17.91
CA ILE A 63 16.49 6.47 18.07
C ILE A 63 16.19 6.04 19.50
N PRO A 64 15.42 6.82 20.29
CA PRO A 64 14.98 6.43 21.63
C PRO A 64 14.37 5.03 21.64
N ILE A 65 14.80 4.20 22.58
CA ILE A 65 14.31 2.83 22.74
C ILE A 65 13.55 2.71 24.06
N SER A 66 12.37 2.11 24.03
CA SER A 66 11.60 1.70 25.19
C SER A 66 11.31 0.20 25.15
N ASN A 67 11.07 -0.42 26.30
CA ASN A 67 10.62 -1.81 26.39
C ASN A 67 9.10 -1.89 26.12
N ALA A 68 8.30 -2.35 27.07
CA ALA A 68 6.84 -2.25 26.98
C ALA A 68 6.35 -0.86 27.42
N VAL A 69 5.29 -0.38 26.77
CA VAL A 69 4.53 0.81 27.20
C VAL A 69 3.14 0.37 27.59
N SER A 70 2.78 0.53 28.87
CA SER A 70 1.44 0.23 29.37
C SER A 70 0.86 1.40 30.18
N SER A 71 -0.41 1.70 29.98
CA SER A 71 -1.10 2.77 30.69
C SER A 71 -2.55 2.39 31.01
N SER A 72 -3.02 2.77 32.20
CA SER A 72 -4.44 2.71 32.58
C SER A 72 -5.29 3.79 31.92
N ARG A 73 -4.67 4.68 31.14
CA ARG A 73 -5.31 5.77 30.37
C ARG A 73 -4.95 5.63 28.89
N SER A 74 -5.18 6.70 28.14
CA SER A 74 -4.76 6.77 26.74
C SER A 74 -3.23 6.82 26.64
N VAL A 75 -2.70 6.23 25.57
CA VAL A 75 -1.28 6.30 25.18
C VAL A 75 -1.20 7.13 23.90
N SER A 76 -0.33 8.13 23.87
CA SER A 76 -0.06 8.94 22.68
C SER A 76 1.44 9.09 22.54
N LEU A 77 2.04 8.48 21.51
CA LEU A 77 3.49 8.46 21.30
C LEU A 77 3.82 9.03 19.94
N SER A 78 4.78 9.95 19.91
CA SER A 78 5.38 10.49 18.70
C SER A 78 6.83 10.06 18.63
N GLY A 79 7.30 9.70 17.44
CA GLY A 79 8.70 9.34 17.22
C GLY A 79 9.60 10.50 16.82
N PRO A 80 10.86 10.20 16.46
CA PRO A 80 11.41 8.85 16.24
C PRO A 80 11.45 8.05 17.55
N LEU A 81 10.85 6.86 17.57
CA LEU A 81 10.75 6.02 18.76
C LEU A 81 10.70 4.53 18.38
N LYS A 82 11.47 3.69 19.08
CA LYS A 82 11.41 2.24 18.97
C LYS A 82 10.94 1.61 20.28
N ILE A 83 9.97 0.73 20.21
CA ILE A 83 9.36 0.02 21.34
C ILE A 83 9.61 -1.46 21.11
N LEU A 84 10.40 -2.10 21.98
CA LEU A 84 10.86 -3.48 21.78
C LEU A 84 9.77 -4.53 22.06
N GLU A 85 8.78 -4.19 22.88
CA GLU A 85 7.72 -5.09 23.30
C GLU A 85 6.35 -4.53 22.92
N SER A 86 5.33 -4.75 23.76
CA SER A 86 3.95 -4.33 23.50
C SER A 86 3.68 -2.89 23.87
N VAL A 87 2.71 -2.29 23.16
CA VAL A 87 2.05 -1.04 23.58
C VAL A 87 0.61 -1.37 23.98
N SER A 88 0.22 -1.05 25.21
CA SER A 88 -1.15 -1.28 25.70
C SER A 88 -1.74 -0.05 26.40
N GLY A 89 -2.96 0.32 26.05
CA GLY A 89 -3.74 1.35 26.74
C GLY A 89 -5.11 0.85 27.18
N SER A 90 -5.49 1.10 28.43
CA SER A 90 -6.87 0.81 28.89
C SER A 90 -7.92 1.77 28.31
N SER A 91 -7.50 2.80 27.55
CA SER A 91 -8.35 3.66 26.73
C SER A 91 -7.86 3.61 25.27
N SER A 92 -7.58 4.74 24.64
CA SER A 92 -7.12 4.82 23.24
C SER A 92 -5.59 4.74 23.12
N VAL A 93 -5.10 4.27 21.97
CA VAL A 93 -3.67 4.30 21.63
C VAL A 93 -3.49 5.07 20.32
N THR A 94 -2.66 6.10 20.34
CA THR A 94 -2.28 6.89 19.15
C THR A 94 -0.77 6.82 18.97
N LEU A 95 -0.31 6.32 17.82
CA LEU A 95 1.11 6.29 17.46
C LEU A 95 1.31 7.07 16.16
N TYR A 96 2.33 7.93 16.11
CA TYR A 96 2.54 8.78 14.95
C TYR A 96 3.98 9.33 14.82
N HIS A 97 4.35 9.83 13.64
CA HIS A 97 5.70 10.30 13.28
C HIS A 97 6.81 9.30 13.60
N HIS A 98 7.08 8.30 12.75
CA HIS A 98 8.25 7.41 12.87
C HIS A 98 8.29 6.58 14.18
N VAL A 99 7.20 5.89 14.49
CA VAL A 99 7.13 4.96 15.63
C VAL A 99 7.25 3.53 15.13
N THR A 100 8.18 2.77 15.70
CA THR A 100 8.33 1.33 15.47
C THR A 100 7.99 0.56 16.74
N VAL A 101 7.06 -0.40 16.64
CA VAL A 101 6.70 -1.31 17.72
C VAL A 101 7.04 -2.74 17.28
N CYS A 102 7.88 -3.43 18.04
CA CYS A 102 8.29 -4.81 17.75
C CYS A 102 7.31 -5.85 18.31
N GLY A 103 6.47 -5.48 19.29
CA GLY A 103 5.40 -6.32 19.82
C GLY A 103 3.99 -5.85 19.43
N PRO A 104 2.95 -6.43 20.08
CA PRO A 104 1.56 -6.14 19.73
C PRO A 104 1.10 -4.79 20.29
N VAL A 105 0.16 -4.16 19.58
CA VAL A 105 -0.50 -2.92 20.02
C VAL A 105 -1.94 -3.23 20.42
N LYS A 106 -2.32 -2.91 21.66
CA LYS A 106 -3.64 -3.22 22.24
C LYS A 106 -4.30 -1.99 22.84
N ALA A 107 -5.60 -1.82 22.60
CA ALA A 107 -6.39 -0.76 23.21
C ALA A 107 -7.81 -1.22 23.55
N SER A 108 -8.35 -0.78 24.68
CA SER A 108 -9.76 -0.99 25.00
C SER A 108 -10.69 -0.03 24.25
N ALA A 109 -10.17 1.13 23.82
CA ALA A 109 -10.88 2.07 22.96
C ALA A 109 -10.20 2.14 21.59
N LYS A 110 -10.16 3.32 20.96
CA LYS A 110 -9.72 3.49 19.57
C LYS A 110 -8.20 3.32 19.43
N ILE A 111 -7.75 2.70 18.34
CA ILE A 111 -6.35 2.77 17.89
C ILE A 111 -6.25 3.68 16.68
N VAL A 112 -5.31 4.61 16.70
CA VAL A 112 -5.00 5.49 15.56
C VAL A 112 -3.51 5.42 15.26
N LEU A 113 -3.15 4.92 14.09
CA LEU A 113 -1.76 4.85 13.61
C LEU A 113 -1.64 5.70 12.35
N TYR A 114 -0.73 6.66 12.32
CA TYR A 114 -0.52 7.49 11.13
C TYR A 114 0.89 8.04 11.02
N ASP A 115 1.32 8.34 9.80
CA ASP A 115 2.62 8.95 9.49
C ASP A 115 3.84 8.15 10.01
N HIS A 116 4.32 7.21 9.19
CA HIS A 116 5.47 6.35 9.45
C HIS A 116 5.32 5.52 10.73
N VAL A 117 4.32 4.64 10.79
CA VAL A 117 4.16 3.71 11.93
C VAL A 117 4.37 2.28 11.46
N THR A 118 5.28 1.58 12.11
CA THR A 118 5.52 0.14 11.87
C THR A 118 5.18 -0.66 13.13
N VAL A 119 4.36 -1.69 12.98
CA VAL A 119 4.05 -2.67 14.03
C VAL A 119 4.42 -4.05 13.52
N SER A 120 5.32 -4.74 14.22
CA SER A 120 5.86 -6.05 13.80
C SER A 120 4.96 -7.23 14.18
N ASP A 121 3.87 -6.96 14.89
CA ASP A 121 2.93 -7.95 15.43
C ASP A 121 1.48 -7.44 15.28
N ASP A 122 0.53 -8.06 15.98
CA ASP A 122 -0.90 -7.76 15.91
C ASP A 122 -1.27 -6.37 16.44
N VAL A 123 -2.32 -5.79 15.85
CA VAL A 123 -3.01 -4.60 16.35
C VAL A 123 -4.44 -4.96 16.74
N ARG A 124 -4.81 -4.78 18.01
CA ARG A 124 -6.10 -5.22 18.57
C ARG A 124 -6.81 -4.11 19.33
N SER A 125 -8.02 -3.78 18.91
CA SER A 125 -8.88 -2.79 19.57
C SER A 125 -10.23 -3.39 19.95
N SER A 126 -10.70 -3.07 21.16
CA SER A 126 -12.09 -3.35 21.57
C SER A 126 -13.09 -2.28 21.06
N SER A 127 -12.62 -1.27 20.33
CA SER A 127 -13.43 -0.27 19.65
C SER A 127 -13.06 -0.25 18.16
N SER A 128 -12.72 0.91 17.58
CA SER A 128 -12.34 1.07 16.16
C SER A 128 -10.83 1.21 15.96
N ILE A 129 -10.36 0.86 14.76
CA ILE A 129 -8.97 1.06 14.32
C ILE A 129 -8.96 1.99 13.11
N SER A 130 -8.09 2.98 13.12
CA SER A 130 -7.85 3.90 12.01
C SER A 130 -6.36 3.88 11.67
N LEU A 131 -6.06 3.45 10.45
CA LEU A 131 -4.71 3.39 9.89
C LEU A 131 -4.64 4.40 8.75
N ASP A 132 -3.84 5.44 8.90
CA ASP A 132 -3.72 6.49 7.90
C ASP A 132 -2.25 6.68 7.51
N GLY A 133 -1.87 6.06 6.40
CA GLY A 133 -0.54 6.25 5.82
C GLY A 133 -0.36 7.58 5.12
N GLY A 134 -1.45 8.35 4.92
CA GLY A 134 -1.47 9.56 4.10
C GLY A 134 -1.08 9.34 2.64
N ALA A 135 -1.43 10.31 1.78
CA ALA A 135 -0.91 10.40 0.42
C ALA A 135 0.50 11.00 0.49
N GLY A 136 1.54 10.22 0.18
CA GLY A 136 2.94 10.67 0.24
C GLY A 136 3.49 10.91 1.65
N LYS A 137 2.74 10.58 2.70
CA LYS A 137 3.27 10.46 4.07
C LYS A 137 3.76 9.03 4.29
N GLY A 138 4.49 8.82 5.37
CA GLY A 138 4.99 7.50 5.69
C GLY A 138 3.90 6.52 5.89
N GLY A 139 3.98 5.41 5.18
CA GLY A 139 2.98 4.38 5.29
C GLY A 139 2.81 3.85 6.72
N VAL A 140 1.66 3.23 6.94
CA VAL A 140 1.43 2.40 8.12
C VAL A 140 1.67 0.95 7.72
N VAL A 141 2.56 0.28 8.44
CA VAL A 141 2.99 -1.08 8.15
C VAL A 141 2.68 -1.96 9.37
N ILE A 142 1.91 -3.03 9.16
CA ILE A 142 1.55 -3.99 10.22
C ILE A 142 1.86 -5.39 9.71
N MET A 143 2.76 -6.10 10.39
CA MET A 143 3.13 -7.46 9.99
C MET A 143 2.17 -8.52 10.54
N GLY A 144 1.46 -8.22 11.63
CA GLY A 144 0.47 -9.12 12.22
C GLY A 144 -0.95 -8.95 11.69
N THR A 145 -1.90 -9.46 12.47
CA THR A 145 -3.34 -9.33 12.23
C THR A 145 -3.87 -8.02 12.81
N VAL A 146 -4.79 -7.37 12.11
CA VAL A 146 -5.55 -6.22 12.61
C VAL A 146 -6.94 -6.67 13.01
N LYS A 147 -7.29 -6.57 14.30
CA LYS A 147 -8.60 -7.00 14.82
C LYS A 147 -9.30 -5.90 15.60
N SER A 148 -10.56 -5.64 15.25
CA SER A 148 -11.39 -4.59 15.82
C SER A 148 -12.77 -5.15 16.20
N SER A 149 -13.24 -4.83 17.40
CA SER A 149 -14.64 -5.13 17.80
C SER A 149 -15.65 -4.14 17.21
N SER A 150 -15.19 -3.11 16.49
CA SER A 150 -16.02 -2.17 15.75
C SER A 150 -15.46 -2.04 14.32
N SER A 151 -15.43 -0.84 13.76
CA SER A 151 -14.97 -0.60 12.40
C SER A 151 -13.44 -0.60 12.26
N ILE A 152 -12.96 -0.88 11.06
CA ILE A 152 -11.56 -0.67 10.64
C ILE A 152 -11.56 0.25 9.43
N GLU A 153 -10.70 1.26 9.46
CA GLU A 153 -10.50 2.22 8.38
C GLU A 153 -9.02 2.26 8.01
N MET A 154 -8.72 2.08 6.72
CA MET A 154 -7.38 2.12 6.15
C MET A 154 -7.35 3.13 5.01
N ARG A 155 -6.49 4.15 5.12
CA ARG A 155 -6.37 5.25 4.17
C ARG A 155 -4.94 5.50 3.72
N GLY A 156 -4.78 5.83 2.43
CA GLY A 156 -3.49 6.19 1.85
C GLY A 156 -2.58 4.97 1.70
N ASN A 157 -1.33 5.08 2.18
CA ASN A 157 -0.33 4.02 2.11
C ASN A 157 -0.38 3.09 3.34
N VAL A 158 -1.14 2.00 3.26
CA VAL A 158 -1.26 1.04 4.38
C VAL A 158 -0.91 -0.36 3.90
N TYR A 159 0.00 -1.03 4.59
CA TYR A 159 0.33 -2.43 4.36
C TYR A 159 0.03 -3.25 5.62
N VAL A 160 -0.86 -4.24 5.48
CA VAL A 160 -1.13 -5.26 6.50
C VAL A 160 -0.75 -6.61 5.92
N GLN A 161 0.23 -7.30 6.51
CA GLN A 161 0.63 -8.62 6.02
C GLN A 161 -0.38 -9.70 6.42
N GLY A 162 -0.92 -9.64 7.64
CA GLY A 162 -1.87 -10.62 8.18
C GLY A 162 -3.33 -10.39 7.76
N ASP A 163 -4.24 -10.97 8.54
CA ASP A 163 -5.68 -10.81 8.36
C ASP A 163 -6.18 -9.46 8.90
N VAL A 164 -7.34 -9.03 8.41
CA VAL A 164 -8.11 -7.90 8.94
C VAL A 164 -9.47 -8.42 9.37
N LYS A 165 -9.79 -8.31 10.67
CA LYS A 165 -11.02 -8.87 11.27
C LYS A 165 -11.81 -7.76 11.95
N SER A 166 -13.03 -7.50 11.48
CA SER A 166 -13.91 -6.46 12.02
C SER A 166 -15.29 -7.00 12.36
N SER A 167 -15.83 -6.60 13.51
CA SER A 167 -17.22 -6.89 13.88
C SER A 167 -18.22 -5.84 13.35
N SER A 168 -17.81 -4.96 12.43
CA SER A 168 -18.67 -3.90 11.88
C SER A 168 -18.31 -3.60 10.42
N LYS A 169 -18.01 -2.36 10.06
CA LYS A 169 -17.63 -1.98 8.69
C LYS A 169 -16.11 -1.96 8.50
N VAL A 170 -15.67 -2.27 7.29
CA VAL A 170 -14.29 -2.07 6.84
C VAL A 170 -14.28 -1.08 5.68
N LEU A 171 -13.43 -0.06 5.78
CA LEU A 171 -13.13 0.87 4.70
C LEU A 171 -11.66 0.74 4.30
N LEU A 172 -11.42 0.44 3.02
CA LEU A 172 -10.11 0.41 2.39
C LEU A 172 -10.07 1.49 1.32
N GLU A 173 -9.26 2.53 1.51
CA GLU A 173 -9.23 3.69 0.63
C GLU A 173 -7.79 4.05 0.27
N GLY A 174 -7.31 3.50 -0.85
CA GLY A 174 -5.99 3.79 -1.41
C GLY A 174 -6.00 4.97 -2.36
N ILE A 175 -6.64 6.08 -1.98
CA ILE A 175 -6.63 7.30 -2.80
C ILE A 175 -5.34 8.06 -2.52
N GLY A 176 -4.54 8.32 -3.56
CA GLY A 176 -3.23 8.96 -3.41
C GLY A 176 -2.16 8.07 -2.76
N GLY A 177 -2.44 6.76 -2.65
CA GLY A 177 -1.55 5.75 -2.09
C GLY A 177 -1.99 4.35 -2.50
N LEU A 178 -1.57 3.33 -1.75
CA LEU A 178 -1.98 1.95 -1.93
C LEU A 178 -2.33 1.32 -0.57
N VAL A 179 -3.52 0.74 -0.47
CA VAL A 179 -3.87 -0.14 0.64
C VAL A 179 -3.66 -1.59 0.20
N ARG A 180 -2.79 -2.32 0.90
CA ARG A 180 -2.48 -3.71 0.61
C ARG A 180 -2.71 -4.58 1.86
N VAL A 181 -3.52 -5.63 1.71
CA VAL A 181 -3.77 -6.63 2.75
C VAL A 181 -3.36 -8.00 2.22
N GLY A 182 -2.30 -8.57 2.78
CA GLY A 182 -1.78 -9.88 2.38
C GLY A 182 -2.69 -11.04 2.75
N GLY A 183 -3.39 -10.94 3.89
CA GLY A 183 -4.33 -11.95 4.37
C GLY A 183 -5.78 -11.73 3.92
N LYS A 184 -6.70 -12.29 4.72
CA LYS A 184 -8.14 -12.16 4.51
C LYS A 184 -8.71 -10.95 5.25
N VAL A 185 -9.56 -10.18 4.59
CA VAL A 185 -10.49 -9.23 5.20
C VAL A 185 -11.78 -9.98 5.53
N ASP A 186 -12.08 -10.15 6.81
CA ASP A 186 -13.28 -10.81 7.32
C ASP A 186 -14.09 -9.81 8.15
N THR A 187 -15.32 -9.53 7.71
CA THR A 187 -16.16 -8.54 8.38
C THR A 187 -17.61 -8.97 8.53
N SER A 188 -18.21 -8.61 9.66
CA SER A 188 -19.64 -8.83 9.92
C SER A 188 -20.55 -7.67 9.49
N GLY A 189 -20.05 -6.72 8.72
CA GLY A 189 -20.81 -5.59 8.18
C GLY A 189 -20.39 -5.26 6.76
N GLN A 190 -20.57 -4.01 6.33
CA GLN A 190 -20.24 -3.58 4.97
C GLN A 190 -18.72 -3.49 4.75
N VAL A 191 -18.26 -3.84 3.55
CA VAL A 191 -16.91 -3.49 3.06
C VAL A 191 -17.03 -2.43 1.97
N THR A 192 -16.24 -1.37 2.09
CA THR A 192 -16.08 -0.37 1.03
C THR A 192 -14.61 -0.33 0.62
N ILE A 193 -14.36 -0.51 -0.68
CA ILE A 193 -13.03 -0.54 -1.28
C ILE A 193 -12.97 0.56 -2.34
N ARG A 194 -12.03 1.49 -2.21
CA ARG A 194 -11.93 2.65 -3.10
C ARG A 194 -10.48 2.92 -3.49
N GLY A 195 -10.29 3.23 -4.77
CA GLY A 195 -8.99 3.62 -5.30
C GLY A 195 -7.99 2.46 -5.42
N GLY A 196 -6.70 2.70 -5.19
CA GLY A 196 -5.66 1.66 -5.32
C GLY A 196 -5.69 0.67 -4.17
N VAL A 197 -6.26 -0.53 -4.37
CA VAL A 197 -6.38 -1.53 -3.29
C VAL A 197 -6.03 -2.93 -3.79
N GLU A 198 -5.18 -3.63 -3.04
CA GLU A 198 -4.87 -5.03 -3.27
C GLU A 198 -5.14 -5.88 -2.03
N VAL A 199 -6.04 -6.86 -2.11
CA VAL A 199 -6.38 -7.72 -0.99
C VAL A 199 -6.27 -9.18 -1.40
N GLY A 200 -5.78 -10.02 -0.48
CA GLY A 200 -5.83 -11.47 -0.60
C GLY A 200 -7.26 -11.95 -0.79
N ASN A 201 -8.06 -12.04 0.26
CA ASN A 201 -9.47 -12.44 0.17
C ASN A 201 -10.36 -11.47 0.93
N VAL A 202 -11.60 -11.27 0.47
CA VAL A 202 -12.60 -10.44 1.16
C VAL A 202 -13.86 -11.27 1.41
N GLU A 203 -14.23 -11.43 2.67
CA GLU A 203 -15.51 -12.00 3.09
C GLU A 203 -16.29 -11.00 3.95
N SER A 204 -17.54 -10.76 3.56
CA SER A 204 -18.44 -9.81 4.18
C SER A 204 -19.80 -10.42 4.43
N SER A 205 -20.34 -10.28 5.64
CA SER A 205 -21.76 -10.58 5.85
C SER A 205 -22.69 -9.47 5.35
N GLY A 206 -22.18 -8.25 5.16
CA GLY A 206 -22.90 -7.11 4.60
C GLY A 206 -22.68 -6.91 3.11
N LYS A 207 -23.18 -5.78 2.58
CA LYS A 207 -22.93 -5.34 1.19
C LYS A 207 -21.42 -5.11 0.98
N ILE A 208 -20.92 -5.38 -0.23
CA ILE A 208 -19.61 -4.91 -0.66
C ILE A 208 -19.78 -3.81 -1.71
N ILE A 209 -19.05 -2.71 -1.56
CA ILE A 209 -18.98 -1.62 -2.54
C ILE A 209 -17.53 -1.49 -2.98
N VAL A 210 -17.29 -1.55 -4.28
CA VAL A 210 -15.96 -1.44 -4.89
C VAL A 210 -16.00 -0.30 -5.90
N GLU A 211 -15.18 0.71 -5.70
CA GLU A 211 -15.09 1.90 -6.56
C GLU A 211 -13.65 2.09 -7.03
N SER A 212 -13.37 1.62 -8.24
CA SER A 212 -12.08 1.84 -8.90
C SER A 212 -12.05 3.24 -9.52
N LEU A 213 -11.03 4.02 -9.17
CA LEU A 213 -10.83 5.38 -9.68
C LEU A 213 -9.88 5.37 -10.89
N GLU A 214 -9.88 6.43 -11.70
CA GLU A 214 -9.03 6.51 -12.89
C GLU A 214 -7.56 6.24 -12.58
N LYS A 215 -6.91 5.40 -13.41
CA LYS A 215 -5.50 4.97 -13.30
C LYS A 215 -5.17 4.19 -12.03
N GLN A 216 -6.17 3.83 -11.23
CA GLN A 216 -6.01 2.97 -10.07
C GLN A 216 -6.60 1.60 -10.40
N ARG A 217 -6.06 0.57 -9.77
CA ARG A 217 -6.50 -0.80 -9.97
C ARG A 217 -6.89 -1.37 -8.62
N ILE A 218 -8.02 -2.08 -8.60
CA ILE A 218 -8.42 -2.89 -7.47
C ILE A 218 -8.21 -4.35 -7.84
N VAL A 219 -7.43 -5.07 -7.04
CA VAL A 219 -7.24 -6.51 -7.24
C VAL A 219 -7.52 -7.29 -5.97
N LEU A 220 -8.45 -8.23 -6.09
CA LEU A 220 -8.90 -9.08 -5.00
C LEU A 220 -8.66 -10.55 -5.40
N GLY A 221 -8.33 -11.44 -4.46
CA GLY A 221 -8.31 -12.88 -4.69
C GLY A 221 -9.73 -13.43 -4.76
N ASP A 222 -10.29 -13.85 -3.63
CA ASP A 222 -11.72 -14.18 -3.51
C ASP A 222 -12.53 -12.97 -3.03
N LEU A 223 -13.73 -12.80 -3.58
CA LEU A 223 -14.69 -11.78 -3.15
C LEU A 223 -16.03 -12.43 -2.80
N GLN A 224 -16.38 -12.44 -1.51
CA GLN A 224 -17.58 -13.09 -1.01
C GLN A 224 -18.44 -12.13 -0.18
N SER A 225 -19.71 -12.01 -0.54
CA SER A 225 -20.70 -11.18 0.15
C SER A 225 -21.97 -11.97 0.44
N ARG A 226 -22.41 -12.00 1.71
CA ARG A 226 -23.77 -12.44 2.05
C ARG A 226 -24.82 -11.36 1.78
N GLY A 227 -24.40 -10.11 1.58
CA GLY A 227 -25.23 -9.04 1.01
C GLY A 227 -25.15 -8.98 -0.51
N GLY A 228 -25.54 -7.84 -1.08
CA GLY A 228 -25.29 -7.52 -2.50
C GLY A 228 -23.90 -6.95 -2.75
N MET A 229 -23.57 -6.72 -4.02
CA MET A 229 -22.36 -6.02 -4.43
C MET A 229 -22.67 -4.86 -5.38
N GLU A 230 -21.91 -3.78 -5.27
CA GLU A 230 -21.88 -2.69 -6.24
C GLU A 230 -20.43 -2.50 -6.67
N ILE A 231 -20.19 -2.62 -7.97
CA ILE A 231 -18.85 -2.62 -8.55
C ILE A 231 -18.80 -1.52 -9.60
N GLU A 232 -17.93 -0.55 -9.39
CA GLU A 232 -17.72 0.59 -10.25
C GLU A 232 -16.26 0.68 -10.72
N GLY A 233 -16.06 1.04 -12.00
CA GLY A 233 -14.75 1.13 -12.63
C GLY A 233 -14.12 -0.22 -13.01
N ASP A 234 -12.78 -0.27 -13.15
CA ASP A 234 -12.02 -1.47 -13.53
C ASP A 234 -11.58 -2.28 -12.29
N VAL A 235 -12.12 -3.48 -12.13
CA VAL A 235 -11.90 -4.37 -10.99
C VAL A 235 -11.54 -5.78 -11.44
N GLU A 236 -10.46 -6.31 -10.88
CA GLU A 236 -9.96 -7.67 -11.14
C GLU A 236 -10.15 -8.56 -9.91
N ILE A 237 -10.82 -9.71 -10.10
CA ILE A 237 -10.98 -10.78 -9.11
C ILE A 237 -10.21 -11.99 -9.62
N ARG A 238 -9.12 -12.35 -8.93
CA ARG A 238 -8.20 -13.42 -9.38
C ARG A 238 -8.77 -14.81 -9.22
N ASN A 239 -9.67 -15.00 -8.27
CA ASN A 239 -10.28 -16.29 -7.97
C ASN A 239 -11.80 -16.19 -8.12
N GLU A 240 -12.57 -16.44 -7.06
CA GLU A 240 -14.03 -16.53 -7.15
C GLU A 240 -14.73 -15.26 -6.68
N LEU A 241 -15.85 -14.92 -7.33
CA LEU A 241 -16.82 -13.95 -6.85
C LEU A 241 -18.11 -14.66 -6.47
N LYS A 242 -18.55 -14.49 -5.21
CA LYS A 242 -19.82 -15.03 -4.68
C LYS A 242 -20.65 -13.94 -4.02
N ALA A 243 -21.88 -13.75 -4.49
CA ALA A 243 -22.83 -12.84 -3.85
C ALA A 243 -24.16 -13.55 -3.56
N SER A 244 -24.64 -13.46 -2.32
CA SER A 244 -25.99 -13.94 -1.98
C SER A 244 -27.07 -12.94 -2.41
N GLY A 245 -26.77 -11.63 -2.41
CA GLY A 245 -27.66 -10.58 -2.87
C GLY A 245 -27.48 -10.20 -4.33
N ASN A 246 -28.10 -9.09 -4.74
CA ASN A 246 -27.97 -8.55 -6.09
C ASN A 246 -26.57 -7.98 -6.35
N VAL A 247 -26.09 -8.07 -7.59
CA VAL A 247 -24.83 -7.47 -8.04
C VAL A 247 -25.12 -6.42 -9.11
N LYS A 248 -24.65 -5.19 -8.90
CA LYS A 248 -24.70 -4.12 -9.89
C LYS A 248 -23.27 -3.82 -10.37
N ILE A 249 -23.09 -3.78 -11.69
CA ILE A 249 -21.80 -3.54 -12.34
C ILE A 249 -21.93 -2.29 -13.21
N ASN A 250 -21.08 -1.30 -12.94
CA ASN A 250 -20.97 -0.04 -13.66
C ASN A 250 -19.49 0.23 -13.99
N GLY A 251 -18.98 -0.42 -15.02
CA GLY A 251 -17.57 -0.46 -15.36
C GLY A 251 -17.15 -1.84 -15.86
N LYS A 252 -15.88 -2.18 -15.70
CA LYS A 252 -15.32 -3.44 -16.15
C LYS A 252 -15.02 -4.34 -14.95
N LEU A 253 -15.72 -5.46 -14.87
CA LEU A 253 -15.44 -6.51 -13.89
C LEU A 253 -14.85 -7.72 -14.59
N HIS A 254 -13.61 -8.09 -14.24
CA HIS A 254 -12.98 -9.32 -14.69
C HIS A 254 -12.85 -10.31 -13.53
N VAL A 255 -13.49 -11.47 -13.67
CA VAL A 255 -13.38 -12.60 -12.73
C VAL A 255 -12.66 -13.76 -13.43
N HIS A 256 -11.50 -14.13 -12.90
CA HIS A 256 -10.69 -15.21 -13.48
C HIS A 256 -11.21 -16.61 -13.10
N GLY A 257 -11.84 -16.75 -11.93
CA GLY A 257 -12.48 -17.99 -11.50
C GLY A 257 -13.99 -18.00 -11.76
N ASN A 258 -14.73 -18.57 -10.81
CA ASN A 258 -16.18 -18.69 -10.90
C ASN A 258 -16.88 -17.42 -10.44
N PHE A 259 -17.99 -17.10 -11.11
CA PHE A 259 -18.90 -16.02 -10.74
C PHE A 259 -20.26 -16.60 -10.37
N THR A 260 -20.62 -16.54 -9.08
CA THR A 260 -21.88 -17.10 -8.56
C THR A 260 -22.70 -16.01 -7.87
N VAL A 261 -23.91 -15.79 -8.34
CA VAL A 261 -24.84 -14.80 -7.75
C VAL A 261 -26.21 -15.44 -7.52
N HIS A 262 -26.69 -15.38 -6.28
CA HIS A 262 -28.05 -15.85 -5.94
C HIS A 262 -29.14 -14.82 -6.23
N GLY A 263 -28.81 -13.52 -6.16
CA GLY A 263 -29.70 -12.44 -6.57
C GLY A 263 -29.68 -12.16 -8.07
N ASN A 264 -30.17 -10.97 -8.43
CA ASN A 264 -30.11 -10.45 -9.79
C ASN A 264 -28.74 -9.83 -10.09
N VAL A 265 -28.34 -9.88 -11.35
CA VAL A 265 -27.14 -9.22 -11.86
C VAL A 265 -27.57 -8.15 -12.85
N LYS A 266 -27.17 -6.89 -12.62
CA LYS A 266 -27.41 -5.78 -13.53
C LYS A 266 -26.08 -5.22 -14.02
N VAL A 267 -25.87 -5.27 -15.33
CA VAL A 267 -24.71 -4.69 -16.02
C VAL A 267 -25.20 -3.43 -16.75
N GLN A 268 -24.66 -2.27 -16.39
CA GLN A 268 -25.06 -0.99 -17.00
C GLN A 268 -24.60 -0.88 -18.47
N ALA A 269 -25.24 0.00 -19.25
CA ALA A 269 -24.87 0.24 -20.63
C ALA A 269 -23.40 0.69 -20.71
N GLY A 270 -22.63 0.07 -21.60
CA GLY A 270 -21.19 0.31 -21.73
C GLY A 270 -20.30 -0.34 -20.64
N SER A 271 -20.87 -1.13 -19.74
CA SER A 271 -20.13 -1.93 -18.76
C SER A 271 -19.84 -3.34 -19.28
N GLU A 272 -18.82 -3.98 -18.72
CA GLU A 272 -18.36 -5.31 -19.11
C GLU A 272 -18.28 -6.25 -17.90
N LEU A 273 -18.80 -7.46 -18.06
CA LEU A 273 -18.58 -8.57 -17.14
C LEU A 273 -17.87 -9.70 -17.90
N ILE A 274 -16.59 -9.92 -17.57
CA ILE A 274 -15.77 -10.98 -18.13
C ILE A 274 -15.56 -12.04 -17.05
N VAL A 275 -15.94 -13.28 -17.35
CA VAL A 275 -15.77 -14.43 -16.44
C VAL A 275 -15.07 -15.55 -17.20
N ASN A 276 -13.88 -15.96 -16.76
CA ASN A 276 -13.13 -17.03 -17.40
C ASN A 276 -13.57 -18.42 -16.90
N GLY A 277 -14.10 -18.52 -15.68
CA GLY A 277 -14.64 -19.74 -15.10
C GLY A 277 -16.15 -19.90 -15.33
N ARG A 278 -16.81 -20.64 -14.44
CA ARG A 278 -18.26 -20.86 -14.52
C ARG A 278 -19.01 -19.61 -14.09
N ARG A 279 -19.98 -19.19 -14.91
CA ARG A 279 -20.98 -18.17 -14.56
C ARG A 279 -22.29 -18.84 -14.11
N THR A 280 -22.69 -18.62 -12.87
CA THR A 280 -23.95 -19.14 -12.30
C THR A 280 -24.75 -18.00 -11.68
N ILE A 281 -25.94 -17.74 -12.22
CA ILE A 281 -26.84 -16.68 -11.76
C ILE A 281 -28.20 -17.32 -11.50
N HIS A 282 -28.66 -17.31 -10.25
CA HIS A 282 -29.97 -17.87 -9.88
C HIS A 282 -31.12 -16.87 -10.08
N GLY A 283 -30.82 -15.57 -10.01
CA GLY A 283 -31.76 -14.51 -10.37
C GLY A 283 -31.76 -14.18 -11.86
N LYS A 284 -32.19 -12.96 -12.19
CA LYS A 284 -32.17 -12.44 -13.56
C LYS A 284 -30.84 -11.76 -13.87
N MET A 285 -30.41 -11.87 -15.13
CA MET A 285 -29.32 -11.05 -15.66
C MET A 285 -29.91 -9.99 -16.59
N GLU A 286 -29.69 -8.73 -16.28
CA GLU A 286 -30.10 -7.57 -17.09
C GLU A 286 -28.86 -6.86 -17.61
N ASN A 287 -28.78 -6.72 -18.94
CA ASN A 287 -27.81 -5.86 -19.60
C ASN A 287 -28.59 -4.65 -20.13
N ALA A 288 -28.16 -3.44 -19.76
CA ALA A 288 -28.74 -2.20 -20.27
C ALA A 288 -28.11 -1.77 -21.60
#